data_AF-A0A9D8LB57-F1
#
_entry.id   AF-A0A9D8LB57-F1
#
_cell.length_a   1.000
_cell.length_b   1.000
_cell.length_c   1.000
_cell.angle_alpha   90.00
_cell.angle_beta   90.00
_cell.angle_gamma   90.00
#
_symmetry.space_group_name_H-M   'P 1'
#
loop_
_entity.id
_entity.type
_entity.pdbx_description
1 polymer ?
#
loop_
_entity_poly.entity_id
_entity_poly.type
_entity_poly.pdbx_seq_one_letter_code
_entity_poly.pdbx_strand_id
1 'polypeptide(L)'
;MRVLALGLVISALLGATAFADDSVADGEKVFKKCAACHAVGEGAKNKVGPELNNLFGRVAGSHPDFNYSKAMVEAGAGGLVWTSETLHQYLVKPKDFVKGNKMSFPGLKEQEDIDNLVAYLSTFSTAPTADPAATPAQ
;
A
#
# COMPACT_ATOMS: atom_id res chain seq x y z
N MET A 1 7.23 62.86 -7.71
CA MET A 1 6.96 61.88 -8.79
C MET A 1 7.68 60.59 -8.38
N ARG A 2 7.02 59.58 -7.77
CA ARG A 2 6.55 58.33 -8.44
C ARG A 2 7.56 57.90 -9.52
N VAL A 3 8.21 56.73 -9.45
CA VAL A 3 7.59 55.39 -9.38
C VAL A 3 8.54 54.38 -8.70
N LEU A 4 8.03 53.66 -7.71
CA LEU A 4 8.56 52.39 -7.21
C LEU A 4 8.07 51.27 -8.15
N ALA A 5 8.95 50.41 -8.65
CA ALA A 5 8.55 49.15 -9.29
C ALA A 5 9.32 48.00 -8.64
N LEU A 6 8.71 47.47 -7.57
CA LEU A 6 9.11 46.25 -6.89
C LEU A 6 8.54 45.06 -7.69
N GLY A 7 9.33 44.50 -8.59
CA GLY A 7 8.96 43.31 -9.35
C GLY A 7 9.25 42.04 -8.56
N LEU A 8 8.38 41.70 -7.61
CA LEU A 8 8.42 40.41 -6.92
C LEU A 8 7.51 39.44 -7.68
N VAL A 9 8.09 38.59 -8.53
CA VAL A 9 7.37 37.47 -9.14
C VAL A 9 7.38 36.32 -8.13
N ILE A 10 6.33 36.24 -7.30
CA ILE A 10 6.08 35.08 -6.44
C ILE A 10 5.38 33.99 -7.25
N SER A 11 6.05 32.84 -7.30
CA SER A 11 5.58 31.45 -7.28
C SER A 11 4.11 31.12 -7.56
N ALA A 12 3.93 30.11 -8.43
CA ALA A 12 2.89 29.10 -8.27
C ALA A 12 3.35 27.75 -8.86
N LEU A 13 4.05 26.95 -8.07
CA LEU A 13 4.19 25.51 -8.28
C LEU A 13 3.12 24.82 -7.41
N LEU A 14 1.85 24.88 -7.84
CA LEU A 14 0.75 24.13 -7.23
C LEU A 14 0.19 23.19 -8.30
N GLY A 15 0.51 21.90 -8.22
CA GLY A 15 -0.04 20.92 -9.18
C GLY A 15 0.13 19.45 -8.83
N ALA A 16 0.95 19.10 -7.83
CA ALA A 16 1.22 17.69 -7.51
C ALA A 16 0.48 17.16 -6.25
N THR A 17 -0.11 18.01 -5.42
CA THR A 17 -0.72 17.59 -4.15
C THR A 17 -2.16 17.08 -4.29
N ALA A 18 -2.94 17.66 -5.22
CA ALA A 18 -4.37 17.34 -5.35
C ALA A 18 -4.64 15.88 -5.72
N PHE A 19 -3.87 15.31 -6.67
CA PHE A 19 -4.06 13.93 -7.11
C PHE A 19 -3.69 12.89 -6.06
N ALA A 20 -2.65 13.16 -5.24
CA ALA A 20 -2.23 12.24 -4.19
C ALA A 20 -3.25 12.18 -3.04
N ASP A 21 -3.80 13.34 -2.65
CA ASP A 21 -4.81 13.43 -1.60
C ASP A 21 -6.11 12.72 -2.00
N ASP A 22 -6.55 12.90 -3.25
CA ASP A 22 -7.74 12.23 -3.80
C ASP A 22 -7.56 10.71 -3.84
N SER A 23 -6.41 10.20 -4.30
CA SER A 23 -6.10 8.77 -4.32
C SER A 23 -6.10 8.14 -2.93
N VAL A 24 -5.58 8.83 -1.91
CA VAL A 24 -5.60 8.34 -0.52
C VAL A 24 -7.03 8.29 0.01
N ALA A 25 -7.83 9.33 -0.23
CA ALA A 25 -9.24 9.39 0.20
C ALA A 25 -10.10 8.31 -0.47
N ASP A 26 -9.88 8.05 -1.76
CA ASP A 26 -10.56 6.96 -2.47
C ASP A 26 -10.04 5.58 -2.03
N GLY A 27 -8.75 5.47 -1.74
CA GLY A 27 -8.15 4.27 -1.19
C GLY A 27 -8.73 3.88 0.18
N GLU A 28 -9.03 4.86 1.03
CA GLU A 28 -9.75 4.63 2.29
C GLU A 28 -11.15 4.04 2.05
N LYS A 29 -11.85 4.48 1.00
CA LYS A 29 -13.15 3.91 0.61
C LYS A 29 -13.00 2.47 0.16
N VAL A 30 -11.97 2.15 -0.62
CA VAL A 30 -11.65 0.77 -1.03
C VAL A 30 -11.31 -0.09 0.18
N PHE A 31 -10.55 0.43 1.14
CA PHE A 31 -10.15 -0.27 2.36
C PHE A 31 -11.33 -0.75 3.22
N LYS A 32 -12.52 -0.16 3.08
CA LYS A 32 -13.75 -0.68 3.71
C LYS A 32 -14.04 -2.14 3.35
N LYS A 33 -13.62 -2.60 2.17
CA LYS A 33 -13.69 -4.02 1.74
C LYS A 33 -12.75 -4.92 2.56
N CYS A 34 -11.67 -4.35 3.11
CA CYS A 34 -10.63 -5.04 3.88
C CYS A 34 -10.85 -4.95 5.39
N ALA A 35 -11.53 -3.89 5.87
CA ALA A 35 -11.65 -3.52 7.28
C ALA A 35 -12.35 -4.56 8.18
N ALA A 36 -13.14 -5.46 7.60
CA ALA A 36 -13.72 -6.61 8.31
C ALA A 36 -12.65 -7.59 8.81
N CYS A 37 -11.56 -7.74 8.04
CA CYS A 37 -10.50 -8.69 8.33
C CYS A 37 -9.20 -8.04 8.79
N HIS A 38 -8.97 -6.76 8.46
CA HIS A 38 -7.71 -6.07 8.72
C HIS A 38 -7.91 -4.79 9.51
N ALA A 39 -6.81 -4.26 10.05
CA ALA A 39 -6.75 -2.97 10.72
C ALA A 39 -5.47 -2.25 10.31
N VAL A 40 -5.52 -0.92 10.34
CA VAL A 40 -4.40 0.02 10.14
C VAL A 40 -4.53 1.16 11.16
N GLY A 41 -3.46 1.92 11.35
CA GLY A 41 -3.42 3.07 12.23
C GLY A 41 -2.99 2.75 13.66
N GLU A 42 -3.04 3.76 14.51
CA GLU A 42 -2.63 3.66 15.91
C GLU A 42 -3.47 2.62 16.66
N GLY A 43 -2.79 1.72 17.38
CA GLY A 43 -3.46 0.67 18.16
C GLY A 43 -4.09 -0.45 17.32
N ALA A 44 -3.82 -0.52 16.01
CA ALA A 44 -4.26 -1.61 15.15
C ALA A 44 -3.85 -2.98 15.73
N LYS A 45 -4.76 -3.96 15.63
CA LYS A 45 -4.54 -5.32 16.11
C LYS A 45 -4.90 -6.34 15.03
N ASN A 46 -4.28 -7.50 15.11
CA ASN A 46 -4.65 -8.68 14.34
C ASN A 46 -6.14 -9.03 14.55
N LYS A 47 -6.84 -9.34 13.46
CA LYS A 47 -8.23 -9.79 13.44
C LYS A 47 -8.30 -11.15 12.72
N VAL A 48 -9.22 -11.32 11.77
CA VAL A 48 -9.26 -12.47 10.84
C VAL A 48 -7.99 -12.51 9.98
N GLY A 49 -7.48 -11.33 9.59
CA GLY A 49 -6.19 -11.12 8.96
C GLY A 49 -5.22 -10.36 9.87
N PRO A 50 -3.92 -10.30 9.51
CA PRO A 50 -2.94 -9.50 10.24
C PRO A 50 -3.26 -8.02 10.11
N GLU A 51 -2.77 -7.20 11.04
CA GLU A 51 -2.74 -5.76 10.83
C GLU A 51 -1.77 -5.36 9.69
N LEU A 52 -1.98 -4.19 9.10
CA LEU A 52 -1.34 -3.78 7.84
C LEU A 52 -0.46 -2.53 7.94
N ASN A 53 -0.12 -2.06 9.14
CA ASN A 53 0.92 -1.04 9.32
C ASN A 53 2.29 -1.60 8.89
N ASN A 54 3.16 -0.75 8.35
CA ASN A 54 4.49 -1.11 7.85
C ASN A 54 4.46 -2.34 6.94
N LEU A 55 3.52 -2.34 5.99
CA LEU A 55 3.33 -3.43 5.03
C LEU A 55 4.45 -3.46 3.99
N PHE A 56 4.81 -2.30 3.44
CA PHE A 56 5.82 -2.24 2.38
C PHE A 56 7.21 -2.59 2.91
N GLY A 57 7.96 -3.37 2.14
CA GLY A 57 9.24 -3.96 2.52
C GLY A 57 9.14 -5.16 3.46
N ARG A 58 7.95 -5.50 3.96
CA ARG A 58 7.77 -6.65 4.86
C ARG A 58 7.73 -7.95 4.07
N VAL A 59 8.44 -8.96 4.57
CA VAL A 59 8.37 -10.34 4.05
C VAL A 59 6.95 -10.88 4.21
N ALA A 60 6.43 -11.54 3.18
CA ALA A 60 5.10 -12.13 3.25
C ALA A 60 5.01 -13.19 4.35
N GLY A 61 3.89 -13.23 5.07
CA GLY A 61 3.69 -14.22 6.14
C GLY A 61 4.54 -14.02 7.40
N SER A 62 5.12 -12.83 7.61
CA SER A 62 6.08 -12.59 8.71
C SER A 62 5.60 -11.62 9.79
N HIS A 63 4.37 -11.08 9.74
CA HIS A 63 3.87 -10.21 10.81
C HIS A 63 3.79 -11.02 12.13
N PRO A 64 4.31 -10.50 13.25
CA PRO A 64 4.32 -11.21 14.52
C PRO A 64 2.90 -11.56 15.01
N ASP A 65 2.80 -12.62 15.80
CA ASP A 65 1.58 -13.00 16.50
C ASP A 65 0.33 -13.19 15.61
N PHE A 66 0.52 -13.50 14.33
CA PHE A 66 -0.54 -13.89 13.40
C PHE A 66 -0.32 -15.30 12.84
N ASN A 67 -1.36 -16.12 12.85
CA ASN A 67 -1.31 -17.51 12.37
C ASN A 67 -1.58 -17.62 10.85
N TYR A 68 -0.54 -17.41 10.05
CA TYR A 68 -0.60 -17.49 8.59
C TYR A 68 -0.96 -18.89 8.06
N SER A 69 -1.32 -18.96 6.78
CA SER A 69 -1.31 -20.22 6.03
C SER A 69 0.13 -20.66 5.77
N LYS A 70 0.38 -21.97 5.76
CA LYS A 70 1.67 -22.55 5.35
C LYS A 70 2.16 -21.96 4.01
N ALA A 71 1.27 -21.88 3.02
CA ALA A 71 1.58 -21.33 1.70
C ALA A 71 2.10 -19.87 1.72
N MET A 72 1.56 -19.01 2.59
CA MET A 72 1.99 -17.61 2.69
C MET A 72 3.36 -17.49 3.38
N VAL A 73 3.62 -18.33 4.40
CA VAL A 73 4.93 -18.41 5.05
C VAL A 73 5.99 -18.91 4.07
N GLU A 74 5.67 -19.97 3.30
CA GLU A 74 6.57 -20.51 2.27
C GLU A 74 6.83 -19.51 1.14
N ALA A 75 5.83 -18.73 0.72
CA ALA A 75 6.02 -17.66 -0.26
C ALA A 75 7.01 -16.60 0.25
N GLY A 76 6.88 -16.17 1.51
CA GLY A 76 7.83 -15.25 2.13
C GLY A 76 9.24 -15.82 2.22
N ALA A 77 9.38 -17.08 2.66
CA ALA A 77 10.67 -17.77 2.69
C ALA A 77 11.28 -17.95 1.29
N GLY A 78 10.45 -18.04 0.25
CA GLY A 78 10.83 -18.05 -1.16
C GLY A 78 11.16 -16.67 -1.75
N GLY A 79 11.13 -15.60 -0.94
CA GLY A 79 11.53 -14.25 -1.34
C GLY A 79 10.39 -13.30 -1.65
N LEU A 80 9.12 -13.67 -1.41
CA LEU A 80 8.01 -12.73 -1.57
C LEU A 80 8.08 -11.62 -0.52
N VAL A 81 8.33 -10.40 -0.99
CA VAL A 81 8.30 -9.16 -0.20
C VAL A 81 7.16 -8.28 -0.69
N TRP A 82 6.43 -7.65 0.23
CA TRP A 82 5.37 -6.71 -0.12
C TRP A 82 5.97 -5.41 -0.63
N THR A 83 5.78 -5.15 -1.91
CA THR A 83 6.10 -3.91 -2.61
C THR A 83 4.81 -3.43 -3.27
N SER A 84 4.83 -2.25 -3.88
CA SER A 84 3.71 -1.78 -4.70
C SER A 84 3.35 -2.86 -5.72
N GLU A 85 4.31 -3.30 -6.53
CA GLU A 85 4.11 -4.29 -7.60
C GLU A 85 3.54 -5.62 -7.08
N THR A 86 4.16 -6.22 -6.06
CA THR A 86 3.69 -7.53 -5.57
C THR A 86 2.35 -7.44 -4.89
N LEU A 87 2.05 -6.32 -4.22
CA LEU A 87 0.74 -6.07 -3.63
C LEU A 87 -0.33 -5.86 -4.71
N HIS A 88 -0.02 -5.15 -5.80
CA HIS A 88 -0.93 -5.02 -6.94
C HIS A 88 -1.30 -6.39 -7.50
N GLN A 89 -0.30 -7.23 -7.78
CA GLN A 89 -0.52 -8.58 -8.32
C GLN A 89 -1.33 -9.47 -7.36
N TYR A 90 -1.04 -9.40 -6.05
CA TYR A 90 -1.78 -10.15 -5.05
C TYR A 90 -3.24 -9.72 -4.94
N LEU A 91 -3.53 -8.42 -5.00
CA LEU A 91 -4.86 -7.87 -4.82
C LEU A 91 -5.82 -8.18 -5.99
N VAL A 92 -5.31 -8.44 -7.20
CA VAL A 92 -6.14 -8.86 -8.34
C VAL A 92 -6.82 -10.20 -8.05
N LYS A 93 -6.08 -11.19 -7.53
CA LYS A 93 -6.63 -12.52 -7.21
C LYS A 93 -5.75 -13.27 -6.21
N PRO A 94 -5.95 -13.06 -4.89
CA PRO A 94 -5.06 -13.58 -3.85
C PRO A 94 -4.79 -15.09 -3.93
N LYS A 95 -5.85 -15.89 -4.17
CA LYS A 95 -5.76 -17.35 -4.21
C LYS A 95 -5.02 -17.90 -5.43
N ASP A 96 -4.91 -17.13 -6.50
CA ASP A 96 -4.13 -17.51 -7.67
C ASP A 96 -2.66 -17.08 -7.50
N PHE A 97 -2.42 -15.91 -6.91
CA PHE A 97 -1.07 -15.41 -6.65
C PHE A 97 -0.32 -16.23 -5.58
N VAL A 98 -0.95 -16.52 -4.45
CA VAL A 98 -0.43 -17.47 -3.44
C VAL A 98 -1.41 -18.63 -3.28
N LYS A 99 -1.18 -19.71 -4.02
CA LYS A 99 -2.04 -20.90 -3.96
C LYS A 99 -2.04 -21.52 -2.56
N GLY A 100 -3.23 -21.63 -1.97
CA GLY A 100 -3.40 -22.19 -0.62
C GLY A 100 -3.33 -21.16 0.53
N ASN A 101 -3.30 -19.86 0.21
CA ASN A 101 -3.45 -18.84 1.25
C ASN A 101 -4.88 -18.83 1.85
N LYS A 102 -4.99 -18.36 3.09
CA LYS A 102 -6.25 -18.34 3.87
C LYS A 102 -7.15 -17.13 3.58
N MET A 103 -6.71 -16.13 2.81
CA MET A 103 -7.49 -14.93 2.52
C MET A 103 -8.67 -15.28 1.61
N SER A 104 -9.89 -15.24 2.14
CA SER A 104 -11.12 -15.53 1.39
C SER A 104 -11.66 -14.30 0.66
N PHE A 105 -10.76 -13.51 0.06
CA PHE A 105 -11.11 -12.34 -0.73
C PHE A 105 -11.05 -12.69 -2.23
N PRO A 106 -12.09 -12.34 -3.02
CA PRO A 106 -12.10 -12.66 -4.46
C PRO A 106 -11.09 -11.87 -5.28
N GLY A 107 -10.64 -10.71 -4.79
CA GLY A 107 -9.78 -9.78 -5.50
C GLY A 107 -10.49 -8.47 -5.88
N LEU A 108 -9.70 -7.47 -6.28
CA LEU A 108 -10.15 -6.21 -6.88
C LEU A 108 -10.08 -6.34 -8.40
N LYS A 109 -11.10 -5.81 -9.09
CA LYS A 109 -11.21 -5.88 -10.56
C LYS A 109 -10.64 -4.65 -11.26
N GLU A 110 -10.86 -3.50 -10.67
CA GLU A 110 -10.46 -2.22 -11.24
C GLU A 110 -9.03 -1.91 -10.81
N GLN A 111 -8.18 -1.54 -11.77
CA GLN A 111 -6.80 -1.18 -11.48
C GLN A 111 -6.72 0.06 -10.58
N GLU A 112 -7.58 1.05 -10.84
CA GLU A 112 -7.67 2.27 -10.04
C GLU A 112 -8.00 2.00 -8.56
N ASP A 113 -8.85 1.01 -8.26
CA ASP A 113 -9.14 0.59 -6.88
C ASP A 113 -7.88 0.06 -6.18
N ILE A 114 -7.04 -0.67 -6.92
CA ILE A 114 -5.78 -1.25 -6.39
C ILE A 114 -4.78 -0.12 -6.15
N ASP A 115 -4.61 0.78 -7.11
CA ASP A 115 -3.68 1.90 -7.04
C ASP A 115 -4.03 2.80 -5.84
N ASN A 116 -5.30 3.16 -5.70
CA ASN A 116 -5.81 3.96 -4.60
C ASN A 116 -5.64 3.24 -3.25
N LEU A 117 -5.95 1.94 -3.16
CA LEU A 117 -5.73 1.17 -1.93
C LEU A 117 -4.25 1.13 -1.54
N VAL A 118 -3.35 0.99 -2.50
CA VAL A 118 -1.90 0.98 -2.26
C VAL A 118 -1.42 2.35 -1.79
N ALA A 119 -1.92 3.44 -2.39
CA ALA A 119 -1.66 4.81 -1.93
C ALA A 119 -2.11 5.00 -0.49
N TYR A 120 -3.33 4.57 -0.13
CA TYR A 120 -3.84 4.64 1.24
C TYR A 120 -2.99 3.84 2.23
N LEU A 121 -2.66 2.57 1.93
CA LEU A 121 -1.84 1.73 2.80
C LEU A 121 -0.42 2.28 2.99
N SER A 122 0.11 3.01 2.00
CA SER A 122 1.45 3.61 2.08
C SER A 122 1.56 4.67 3.18
N THR A 123 0.45 5.33 3.51
CA THR A 123 0.39 6.32 4.60
C THR A 123 0.63 5.70 6.00
N PHE A 124 0.51 4.37 6.11
CA PHE A 124 0.75 3.60 7.34
C PHE A 124 2.10 2.87 7.34
N SER A 125 2.99 3.18 6.41
CA SER A 125 4.30 2.55 6.29
C SER A 125 5.42 3.57 6.25
N THR A 126 6.54 3.29 6.91
CA THR A 126 7.73 4.15 6.87
C THR A 126 8.74 3.76 5.78
N ALA A 127 8.58 2.57 5.19
CA ALA A 127 9.45 2.06 4.13
C ALA A 127 8.96 2.53 2.74
N PRO A 128 9.87 2.69 1.75
CA PRO A 128 9.49 2.96 0.37
C PRO A 128 8.54 1.88 -0.17
N THR A 129 7.60 2.29 -1.03
CA THR A 129 6.68 1.37 -1.71
C THR A 129 7.34 0.59 -2.85
N ALA A 130 8.50 1.05 -3.32
CA ALA A 130 9.32 0.35 -4.32
C ALA A 130 10.08 -0.83 -3.71
N ASP A 131 10.42 -1.82 -4.54
CA ASP A 131 11.28 -2.93 -4.14
C ASP A 131 12.67 -2.40 -3.74
N PRO A 132 13.14 -2.61 -2.49
CA PRO A 132 14.49 -2.20 -2.09
C PRO A 132 15.60 -2.94 -2.86
N ALA A 133 15.31 -4.09 -3.48
CA ALA A 133 16.23 -4.79 -4.36
C ALA A 133 16.23 -4.25 -5.81
N ALA A 134 15.21 -3.49 -6.21
CA ALA A 134 15.12 -2.82 -7.50
C ALA A 134 15.77 -1.43 -7.44
N THR A 135 17.05 -1.37 -7.07
CA THR A 135 17.85 -0.20 -7.46
C THR A 135 18.06 -0.31 -8.98
N PRO A 136 17.68 0.70 -9.78
CA PRO A 136 18.05 0.68 -11.18
C PRO A 136 19.57 0.71 -11.23
N ALA A 137 20.17 -0.31 -11.83
CA ALA A 137 21.56 -0.26 -12.23
C ALA A 137 21.76 1.03 -13.04
N GLN A 138 22.54 1.96 -12.48
CA GLN A 138 23.04 3.11 -13.23
C GLN A 138 24.02 2.64 -14.29
#